data_AF-A0A2P9H113-F1
#
_entry.id   AF-A0A2P9H113-F1
#
_cell.length_a   1.000
_cell.length_b   1.000
_cell.length_c   1.000
_cell.angle_alpha   90.00
_cell.angle_beta   90.00
_cell.angle_gamma   90.00
#
_symmetry.space_group_name_H-M   'P 1'
#
loop_
_entity.id
_entity.type
_entity.pdbx_description
1 polymer ?
#
loop_
_entity_poly.entity_id
_entity_poly.type
_entity_poly.pdbx_seq_one_letter_code
_entity_poly.pdbx_strand_id
1 'polypeptide(L)'
;MGSFVYKDKVYEIDENGFLLKPEQWDEDFARGMAPNVGIREELTHEHWCIMSFIRNAFSETGRCPMIHQIGKDCGLKLQDLKKLFPSGYLRGACKLAGLTYLDEEVHSSWLPSKRLIAATVPIQERKYRVNIRGFLLDPLSWDEEYAVFKAEELKMPALTEKHWQIIRFLREQFEKNGTIPTAYETCEANQIEIEDVGLLFPDGYHRGAVKIAGLSDR
;
A
#
# COMPACT_ATOMS: atom_id res chain seq x y z
N MET A 1 -5.23 14.75 -20.14
CA MET A 1 -5.75 15.89 -19.36
C MET A 1 -7.14 16.20 -19.86
N GLY A 2 -8.15 16.01 -19.01
CA GLY A 2 -9.54 16.35 -19.31
C GLY A 2 -9.94 17.65 -18.61
N SER A 3 -10.96 18.30 -19.12
CA SER A 3 -11.64 19.38 -18.41
C SER A 3 -13.09 18.97 -18.15
N PHE A 4 -13.55 19.22 -16.92
CA PHE A 4 -14.93 19.06 -16.53
C PHE A 4 -15.57 20.42 -16.40
N VAL A 5 -16.74 20.63 -17.02
CA VAL A 5 -17.45 21.91 -16.95
C VAL A 5 -18.76 21.73 -16.22
N TYR A 6 -18.99 22.54 -15.19
CA TYR A 6 -20.24 22.55 -14.44
C TYR A 6 -20.57 23.96 -13.96
N LYS A 7 -21.80 24.43 -14.24
CA LYS A 7 -22.30 25.79 -13.91
C LYS A 7 -21.29 26.90 -14.25
N ASP A 8 -20.81 26.91 -15.50
CA ASP A 8 -19.84 27.88 -16.03
C ASP A 8 -18.44 27.88 -15.39
N LYS A 9 -18.15 26.91 -14.51
CA LYS A 9 -16.81 26.66 -13.97
C LYS A 9 -16.14 25.51 -14.70
N VAL A 10 -14.83 25.63 -14.92
CA VAL A 10 -14.01 24.62 -15.57
C VAL A 10 -13.04 24.05 -14.54
N TYR A 11 -13.07 22.72 -14.39
CA TYR A 11 -12.24 21.96 -13.47
C TYR A 11 -11.26 21.11 -14.26
N GLU A 12 -9.99 21.13 -13.90
CA GLU A 12 -8.97 20.28 -14.52
C GLU A 12 -9.01 18.89 -13.89
N ILE A 13 -9.28 17.87 -14.69
CA ILE A 13 -9.40 16.48 -14.21
C ILE A 13 -8.46 15.51 -14.94
N ASP A 14 -8.10 14.43 -14.26
CA ASP A 14 -7.34 13.32 -14.83
C ASP A 14 -8.24 12.36 -15.65
N GLU A 15 -7.64 11.32 -16.23
CA GLU A 15 -8.36 10.30 -17.01
C GLU A 15 -9.36 9.50 -16.19
N ASN A 16 -9.14 9.44 -14.87
CA ASN A 16 -10.02 8.76 -13.94
C ASN A 16 -11.09 9.70 -13.38
N GLY A 17 -11.14 10.98 -13.76
CA GLY A 17 -12.11 11.97 -13.29
C GLY A 17 -11.85 12.51 -11.89
N PHE A 18 -10.60 12.49 -11.43
CA PHE A 18 -10.19 13.18 -10.22
C PHE A 18 -9.69 14.58 -10.53
N LEU A 19 -9.82 15.49 -9.57
CA LEU A 19 -9.35 16.85 -9.68
C LEU A 19 -7.81 16.91 -9.65
N LEU A 20 -7.20 17.61 -10.60
CA LEU A 20 -5.74 17.75 -10.68
C LEU A 20 -5.18 18.78 -9.68
N LYS A 21 -6.01 19.74 -9.27
CA LYS A 21 -5.65 20.81 -8.34
C LYS A 21 -6.66 20.85 -7.19
N PRO A 22 -6.32 20.39 -5.98
CA PRO A 22 -7.23 20.40 -4.84
C PRO A 22 -7.83 21.77 -4.50
N GLU A 23 -7.16 22.86 -4.90
CA GLU A 23 -7.59 24.25 -4.70
C GLU A 23 -8.75 24.66 -5.62
N GLN A 24 -8.93 23.95 -6.74
CA GLN A 24 -10.08 24.18 -7.64
C GLN A 24 -11.37 23.55 -7.08
N TRP A 25 -11.29 22.80 -5.99
CA TRP A 25 -12.45 22.11 -5.44
C TRP A 25 -13.42 23.11 -4.82
N ASP A 26 -14.70 22.94 -5.13
CA ASP A 26 -15.81 23.60 -4.49
C ASP A 26 -17.03 22.67 -4.42
N GLU A 27 -18.10 23.13 -3.78
CA GLU A 27 -19.34 22.35 -3.65
C GLU A 27 -19.97 22.04 -5.01
N ASP A 28 -19.78 22.91 -6.00
CA ASP A 28 -20.34 22.72 -7.34
C ASP A 28 -19.63 21.56 -8.07
N PHE A 29 -18.32 21.40 -7.90
CA PHE A 29 -17.59 20.23 -8.38
C PHE A 29 -18.16 18.94 -7.81
N ALA A 30 -18.33 18.88 -6.49
CA ALA A 30 -18.87 17.69 -5.83
C ALA A 30 -20.29 17.36 -6.33
N ARG A 31 -21.16 18.37 -6.48
CA ARG A 31 -22.50 18.19 -7.05
C ARG A 31 -22.45 17.72 -8.50
N GLY A 32 -21.59 18.31 -9.32
CA GLY A 32 -21.45 17.96 -10.74
C GLY A 32 -20.88 16.54 -10.95
N MET A 33 -20.01 16.08 -10.04
CA MET A 33 -19.40 14.75 -10.10
C MET A 33 -20.20 13.66 -9.41
N ALA A 34 -21.19 13.99 -8.58
CA ALA A 34 -22.04 13.01 -7.88
C ALA A 34 -22.64 11.93 -8.82
N PRO A 35 -23.18 12.28 -10.01
CA PRO A 35 -23.70 11.29 -10.95
C PRO A 35 -22.63 10.31 -11.45
N ASN A 36 -21.39 10.79 -11.63
CA ASN A 36 -20.27 9.99 -12.14
C ASN A 36 -19.79 8.93 -11.14
N VAL A 37 -20.10 9.11 -9.85
CA VAL A 37 -19.78 8.15 -8.79
C VAL A 37 -20.97 7.28 -8.39
N GLY A 38 -22.06 7.33 -9.16
CA GLY A 38 -23.26 6.52 -8.93
C GLY A 38 -24.25 7.13 -7.94
N ILE A 39 -24.09 8.39 -7.54
CA ILE A 39 -25.04 9.11 -6.70
C ILE A 39 -25.97 9.91 -7.64
N ARG A 40 -27.17 9.38 -7.86
CA ARG A 40 -28.18 9.99 -8.75
C ARG A 40 -29.06 11.02 -8.04
N GLU A 41 -29.08 10.98 -6.73
CA GLU A 41 -29.82 11.90 -5.86
C GLU A 41 -28.93 13.07 -5.44
N GLU A 42 -29.51 14.09 -4.80
CA GLU A 42 -28.72 15.18 -4.26
C GLU A 42 -27.83 14.70 -3.11
N LEU A 43 -26.64 15.31 -2.98
CA LEU A 43 -25.70 15.01 -1.89
C LEU A 43 -26.33 15.38 -0.54
N THR A 44 -26.64 14.36 0.27
CA THR A 44 -27.19 14.53 1.62
C THR A 44 -26.14 15.09 2.59
N HIS A 45 -26.60 15.55 3.77
CA HIS A 45 -25.71 16.06 4.82
C HIS A 45 -24.59 15.07 5.22
N GLU A 46 -24.87 13.77 5.19
CA GLU A 46 -23.88 12.73 5.51
C GLU A 46 -22.75 12.68 4.48
N HIS A 47 -23.07 12.89 3.19
CA HIS A 47 -22.05 13.00 2.14
C HIS A 47 -21.15 14.21 2.38
N TRP A 48 -21.75 15.37 2.69
CA TRP A 48 -21.01 16.60 3.00
C TRP A 48 -20.13 16.47 4.24
N CYS A 49 -20.62 15.77 5.27
CA CYS A 49 -19.83 15.51 6.47
C CYS A 49 -18.59 14.69 6.15
N ILE A 50 -18.72 13.61 5.38
CA ILE A 50 -17.59 12.77 4.98
C ILE A 50 -16.60 13.55 4.11
N MET A 51 -17.08 14.26 3.09
CA MET A 51 -16.17 15.03 2.22
C MET A 51 -15.42 16.11 3.00
N SER A 52 -16.11 16.83 3.89
CA SER A 52 -15.50 17.82 4.78
C SER A 52 -14.45 17.19 5.69
N PHE A 53 -14.76 16.03 6.27
CA PHE A 53 -13.82 15.30 7.12
C PHE A 53 -12.56 14.89 6.36
N ILE A 54 -12.70 14.35 5.14
CA ILE A 54 -11.56 13.97 4.28
C ILE A 54 -10.70 15.20 3.99
N ARG A 55 -11.32 16.34 3.64
CA ARG A 55 -10.60 17.59 3.34
C ARG A 55 -9.90 18.17 4.57
N ASN A 56 -10.54 18.15 5.74
CA ASN A 56 -9.93 18.60 6.98
C ASN A 56 -8.73 17.73 7.37
N ALA A 57 -8.90 16.41 7.36
CA ALA A 57 -7.82 15.47 7.63
C ALA A 57 -6.65 15.63 6.64
N PHE A 58 -6.96 15.89 5.37
CA PHE A 58 -5.96 16.18 4.35
C PHE A 58 -5.23 17.50 4.62
N SER A 59 -5.94 18.57 5.01
CA SER A 59 -5.32 19.85 5.37
C SER A 59 -4.41 19.74 6.60
N GLU A 60 -4.74 18.89 7.56
CA GLU A 60 -3.96 18.71 8.79
C GLU A 60 -2.75 17.79 8.60
N THR A 61 -2.92 16.69 7.86
CA THR A 61 -1.91 15.62 7.79
C THR A 61 -1.23 15.48 6.43
N GLY A 62 -1.75 16.18 5.41
CA GLY A 62 -1.35 16.02 4.02
C GLY A 62 -1.76 14.67 3.42
N ARG A 63 -2.63 13.91 4.10
CA ARG A 63 -3.01 12.55 3.72
C ARG A 63 -4.52 12.35 3.81
N CYS A 64 -5.06 11.56 2.88
CA CYS A 64 -6.45 11.13 2.99
C CYS A 64 -6.61 10.20 4.21
N PRO A 65 -7.64 10.40 5.04
CA PRO A 65 -7.84 9.56 6.21
C PRO A 65 -8.19 8.13 5.81
N MET A 66 -7.91 7.17 6.68
CA MET A 66 -8.34 5.79 6.49
C MET A 66 -9.83 5.65 6.83
N ILE A 67 -10.50 4.66 6.21
CA ILE A 67 -11.95 4.46 6.35
C ILE A 67 -12.39 4.35 7.82
N HIS A 68 -11.58 3.73 8.68
CA HIS A 68 -11.90 3.56 10.10
C HIS A 68 -11.85 4.87 10.91
N GLN A 69 -11.22 5.93 10.39
CA GLN A 69 -11.10 7.23 11.08
C GLN A 69 -12.34 8.11 10.90
N ILE A 70 -13.17 7.85 9.88
CA ILE A 70 -14.34 8.66 9.49
C ILE A 70 -15.49 8.57 10.51
N GLY A 71 -15.47 7.56 11.39
CA GLY A 71 -16.62 7.22 12.24
C GLY A 71 -16.83 8.08 13.49
N LYS A 72 -15.92 8.99 13.85
CA LYS A 72 -16.02 9.74 15.12
C LYS A 72 -16.84 11.03 15.03
N ASP A 73 -16.68 11.81 13.97
CA ASP A 73 -17.30 13.15 13.90
C ASP A 73 -18.64 13.15 13.15
N CYS A 74 -18.81 12.26 12.18
CA CYS A 74 -20.06 12.15 11.41
C CYS A 74 -21.06 11.15 12.00
N GLY A 75 -20.69 10.38 13.05
CA GLY A 75 -21.55 9.35 13.64
C GLY A 75 -21.87 8.16 12.72
N LEU A 76 -21.09 7.99 11.64
CA LEU A 76 -21.34 7.01 10.59
C LEU A 76 -20.60 5.70 10.85
N LYS A 77 -21.26 4.56 10.57
CA LYS A 77 -20.62 3.24 10.61
C LYS A 77 -20.05 2.91 9.24
N LEU A 78 -19.09 1.96 9.20
CA LEU A 78 -18.51 1.45 7.96
C LEU A 78 -19.56 0.97 6.93
N GLN A 79 -20.70 0.45 7.41
CA GLN A 79 -21.80 0.00 6.57
C GLN A 79 -22.52 1.15 5.86
N ASP A 80 -22.54 2.33 6.45
CA ASP A 80 -23.23 3.50 5.91
C ASP A 80 -22.41 4.12 4.76
N LEU A 81 -21.07 4.04 4.83
CA LEU A 81 -20.18 4.49 3.76
C LEU A 81 -20.48 3.81 2.41
N LYS A 82 -20.73 2.49 2.42
CA LYS A 82 -21.05 1.74 1.19
C LYS A 82 -22.42 2.11 0.62
N LYS A 83 -23.37 2.51 1.47
CA LYS A 83 -24.70 2.96 1.04
C LYS A 83 -24.63 4.36 0.44
N LEU A 84 -23.88 5.25 1.08
CA LEU A 84 -23.70 6.64 0.66
C LEU A 84 -22.85 6.73 -0.63
N PHE A 85 -21.77 5.96 -0.71
CA PHE A 85 -20.88 5.96 -1.87
C PHE A 85 -20.85 4.56 -2.52
N PRO A 86 -21.73 4.29 -3.51
CA PRO A 86 -21.76 3.00 -4.23
C PRO A 86 -20.43 2.67 -4.91
N SER A 87 -19.71 3.70 -5.38
CA SER A 87 -18.37 3.57 -5.97
C SER A 87 -17.26 3.33 -4.94
N GLY A 88 -17.60 3.28 -3.65
CA GLY A 88 -16.67 3.08 -2.55
C GLY A 88 -15.95 4.34 -2.11
N TYR A 89 -15.03 4.19 -1.15
CA TYR A 89 -14.32 5.30 -0.52
C TYR A 89 -13.47 6.11 -1.50
N LEU A 90 -12.56 5.44 -2.23
CA LEU A 90 -11.60 6.12 -3.10
C LEU A 90 -12.28 6.74 -4.34
N ARG A 91 -13.03 5.92 -5.10
CA ARG A 91 -13.67 6.37 -6.34
C ARG A 91 -14.95 7.17 -6.12
N GLY A 92 -15.52 7.15 -4.91
CA GLY A 92 -16.68 7.93 -4.52
C GLY A 92 -16.28 9.10 -3.62
N ALA A 93 -16.05 8.85 -2.33
CA ALA A 93 -15.85 9.89 -1.33
C ALA A 93 -14.60 10.77 -1.58
N CYS A 94 -13.43 10.18 -1.80
CA CYS A 94 -12.20 10.94 -2.07
C CYS A 94 -12.29 11.72 -3.39
N LYS A 95 -12.81 11.08 -4.45
CA LYS A 95 -13.06 11.76 -5.73
C LYS A 95 -13.97 12.98 -5.56
N LEU A 96 -15.10 12.83 -4.87
CA LEU A 96 -16.03 13.93 -4.65
C LEU A 96 -15.45 15.02 -3.73
N ALA A 97 -14.57 14.66 -2.80
CA ALA A 97 -13.81 15.61 -1.98
C ALA A 97 -12.71 16.35 -2.75
N GLY A 98 -12.49 16.00 -4.03
CA GLY A 98 -11.48 16.60 -4.90
C GLY A 98 -10.05 16.20 -4.54
N LEU A 99 -9.89 15.01 -3.95
CA LEU A 99 -8.61 14.51 -3.47
C LEU A 99 -8.27 13.18 -4.12
N THR A 100 -7.01 13.05 -4.54
CA THR A 100 -6.44 11.82 -5.08
C THR A 100 -5.48 11.18 -4.09
N TYR A 101 -5.23 9.88 -4.26
CA TYR A 101 -4.09 9.24 -3.60
C TYR A 101 -2.74 9.81 -4.07
N LEU A 102 -2.71 10.44 -5.25
CA LEU A 102 -1.51 11.09 -5.79
C LEU A 102 -1.22 12.46 -5.14
N ASP A 103 -2.22 13.08 -4.50
CA ASP A 103 -2.03 14.33 -3.75
C ASP A 103 -1.22 14.14 -2.45
N GLU A 104 -0.86 12.89 -2.11
CA GLU A 104 0.21 12.62 -1.14
C GLU A 104 1.53 13.33 -1.52
N GLU A 105 1.74 13.67 -2.81
CA GLU A 105 2.90 14.42 -3.28
C GLU A 105 2.75 15.95 -3.12
N VAL A 106 1.53 16.51 -3.18
CA VAL A 106 1.31 17.97 -3.28
C VAL A 106 1.36 18.67 -1.91
N HIS A 107 1.02 17.97 -0.83
CA HIS A 107 1.15 18.51 0.55
C HIS A 107 2.58 18.47 1.10
N SER A 108 3.58 18.11 0.28
CA SER A 108 5.01 18.16 0.64
C SER A 108 5.65 19.54 0.44
N SER A 109 4.89 20.55 0.01
CA SER A 109 5.37 21.91 -0.31
C SER A 109 5.82 22.72 0.93
N TRP A 110 5.37 22.38 2.14
CA TRP A 110 5.75 23.06 3.40
C TRP A 110 6.63 22.23 4.35
N LEU A 111 6.94 20.98 4.00
CA LEU A 111 7.94 20.19 4.69
C LEU A 111 9.30 20.45 4.04
N PRO A 112 10.40 20.58 4.81
CA PRO A 112 11.73 20.71 4.23
C PRO A 112 11.96 19.55 3.27
N SER A 113 12.20 19.89 2.00
CA SER A 113 12.20 18.95 0.88
C SER A 113 13.19 17.82 1.12
N LYS A 114 12.70 16.67 1.60
CA LYS A 114 13.28 15.41 1.12
C LYS A 114 12.68 15.20 -0.26
N ARG A 115 13.39 15.69 -1.28
CA ARG A 115 13.18 15.25 -2.67
C ARG A 115 13.20 13.73 -2.66
N LEU A 116 12.04 13.09 -2.73
CA LEU A 116 11.97 11.78 -3.32
C LEU A 116 12.22 12.03 -4.80
N ILE A 117 13.46 11.79 -5.21
CA ILE A 117 13.80 11.71 -6.61
C ILE A 117 12.93 10.55 -7.12
N ALA A 118 11.93 10.86 -7.94
CA ALA A 118 11.29 9.87 -8.82
C ALA A 118 12.36 9.42 -9.81
N ALA A 119 13.31 8.62 -9.31
CA ALA A 119 14.26 7.94 -10.13
C ALA A 119 13.44 6.93 -10.91
N THR A 120 13.33 7.14 -12.21
CA THR A 120 13.04 6.04 -13.12
C THR A 120 14.21 5.08 -12.98
N VAL A 121 14.15 4.20 -11.98
CA VAL A 121 15.16 3.15 -11.82
C VAL A 121 14.96 2.25 -13.02
N PRO A 122 15.97 2.11 -13.91
CA PRO A 122 15.86 1.12 -14.97
C PRO A 122 15.59 -0.22 -14.30
N ILE A 123 14.53 -0.91 -14.72
CA ILE A 123 14.24 -2.28 -14.26
C ILE A 123 15.49 -3.09 -14.59
N GLN A 124 16.34 -3.30 -13.58
CA GLN A 124 17.55 -4.09 -13.75
C GLN A 124 17.08 -5.54 -13.93
N GLU A 125 17.30 -6.10 -15.11
CA GLU A 125 17.04 -7.51 -15.37
C GLU A 125 18.02 -8.34 -14.53
N ARG A 126 17.60 -8.75 -13.33
CA ARG A 126 18.38 -9.67 -12.47
C ARG A 126 18.03 -11.12 -12.81
N LYS A 127 19.06 -11.94 -13.00
CA LYS A 127 18.92 -13.37 -13.35
C LYS A 127 19.41 -14.23 -12.21
N TYR A 128 18.49 -14.86 -11.51
CA TYR A 128 18.80 -15.80 -10.43
C TYR A 128 18.80 -17.23 -10.96
N ARG A 129 19.85 -17.98 -10.66
CA ARG A 129 19.93 -19.40 -11.03
C ARG A 129 19.39 -20.24 -9.89
N VAL A 130 18.28 -20.95 -10.14
CA VAL A 130 17.65 -21.83 -9.17
C VAL A 130 17.72 -23.28 -9.61
N ASN A 131 17.66 -24.22 -8.65
CA ASN A 131 17.54 -25.65 -8.93
C ASN A 131 16.08 -26.03 -9.26
N ILE A 132 15.85 -27.31 -9.56
CA ILE A 132 14.51 -27.85 -9.88
C ILE A 132 13.48 -27.70 -8.75
N ARG A 133 13.93 -27.49 -7.50
CA ARG A 133 13.08 -27.27 -6.32
C ARG A 133 12.86 -25.78 -6.02
N GLY A 134 13.41 -24.90 -6.85
CA GLY A 134 13.27 -23.44 -6.75
C GLY A 134 14.19 -22.77 -5.74
N PHE A 135 15.24 -23.45 -5.27
CA PHE A 135 16.25 -22.87 -4.39
C PHE A 135 17.41 -22.27 -5.18
N LEU A 136 17.98 -21.18 -4.67
CA LEU A 136 19.13 -20.50 -5.26
C LEU A 136 20.35 -21.42 -5.27
N LEU A 137 21.02 -21.54 -6.43
CA LEU A 137 22.22 -22.38 -6.59
C LEU A 137 23.44 -21.79 -5.88
N ASP A 138 23.53 -20.46 -5.83
CA ASP A 138 24.63 -19.74 -5.18
C ASP A 138 24.06 -18.81 -4.08
N PRO A 139 24.20 -19.15 -2.79
CA PRO A 139 23.75 -18.31 -1.68
C PRO A 139 24.37 -16.91 -1.63
N LEU A 140 25.54 -16.72 -2.25
CA LEU A 140 26.22 -15.43 -2.33
C LEU A 140 25.61 -14.51 -3.40
N SER A 141 24.89 -15.08 -4.37
CA SER A 141 24.16 -14.33 -5.40
C SER A 141 22.81 -13.76 -4.91
N TRP A 142 22.48 -13.98 -3.63
CA TRP A 142 21.25 -13.48 -3.03
C TRP A 142 21.35 -12.00 -2.69
N ASP A 143 20.23 -11.30 -2.85
CA ASP A 143 20.01 -9.93 -2.41
C ASP A 143 18.56 -9.77 -1.90
N GLU A 144 18.21 -8.58 -1.41
CA GLU A 144 16.85 -8.29 -0.93
C GLU A 144 15.81 -8.37 -2.07
N GLU A 145 16.19 -8.08 -3.31
CA GLU A 145 15.29 -8.15 -4.47
C GLU A 145 14.89 -9.60 -4.80
N TYR A 146 15.82 -10.54 -4.68
CA TYR A 146 15.53 -11.98 -4.78
C TYR A 146 14.49 -12.38 -3.74
N ALA A 147 14.62 -11.93 -2.49
CA ALA A 147 13.68 -12.30 -1.44
C ALA A 147 12.26 -11.79 -1.73
N VAL A 148 12.14 -10.55 -2.21
CA VAL A 148 10.86 -9.97 -2.63
C VAL A 148 10.28 -10.73 -3.81
N PHE A 149 11.07 -10.98 -4.86
CA PHE A 149 10.65 -11.75 -6.02
C PHE A 149 10.20 -13.17 -5.63
N LYS A 150 10.94 -13.83 -4.73
CA LYS A 150 10.63 -15.18 -4.28
C LYS A 150 9.36 -15.22 -3.44
N ALA A 151 9.11 -14.21 -2.61
CA ALA A 151 7.86 -14.07 -1.87
C ALA A 151 6.66 -13.94 -2.82
N GLU A 152 6.79 -13.15 -3.89
CA GLU A 152 5.76 -13.02 -4.92
C GLU A 152 5.53 -14.34 -5.68
N GLU A 153 6.60 -15.07 -6.04
CA GLU A 153 6.50 -16.41 -6.65
C GLU A 153 5.73 -17.40 -5.76
N LEU A 154 5.91 -17.31 -4.44
CA LEU A 154 5.18 -18.10 -3.44
C LEU A 154 3.78 -17.53 -3.11
N LYS A 155 3.32 -16.50 -3.83
CA LYS A 155 2.03 -15.81 -3.62
C LYS A 155 1.85 -15.28 -2.20
N MET A 156 2.96 -14.92 -1.54
CA MET A 156 2.94 -14.31 -0.23
C MET A 156 2.59 -12.82 -0.33
N PRO A 157 1.97 -12.24 0.71
CA PRO A 157 1.86 -10.79 0.82
C PRO A 157 3.25 -10.16 0.92
N ALA A 158 3.31 -8.83 0.75
CA ALA A 158 4.57 -8.09 0.87
C ALA A 158 5.28 -8.40 2.20
N LEU A 159 6.59 -8.64 2.11
CA LEU A 159 7.42 -9.00 3.26
C LEU A 159 7.41 -7.88 4.29
N THR A 160 6.84 -8.15 5.47
CA THR A 160 6.85 -7.24 6.62
C THR A 160 8.18 -7.29 7.37
N GLU A 161 8.40 -6.36 8.30
CA GLU A 161 9.62 -6.31 9.12
C GLU A 161 9.91 -7.63 9.85
N LYS A 162 8.87 -8.34 10.31
CA LYS A 162 9.03 -9.66 10.95
C LYS A 162 9.59 -10.72 10.00
N HIS A 163 9.22 -10.68 8.72
CA HIS A 163 9.78 -11.58 7.72
C HIS A 163 11.26 -11.27 7.51
N TRP A 164 11.60 -9.99 7.36
CA TRP A 164 12.97 -9.54 7.17
C TRP A 164 13.87 -9.87 8.35
N GLN A 165 13.36 -9.75 9.58
CA GLN A 165 14.08 -10.16 10.78
C GLN A 165 14.52 -11.64 10.69
N ILE A 166 13.60 -12.55 10.34
CA ILE A 166 13.89 -13.98 10.19
C ILE A 166 14.86 -14.22 9.01
N ILE A 167 14.60 -13.61 7.86
CA ILE A 167 15.43 -13.78 6.65
C ILE A 167 16.87 -13.33 6.91
N ARG A 168 17.07 -12.16 7.52
CA ARG A 168 18.38 -11.61 7.85
C ARG A 168 19.09 -12.47 8.89
N PHE A 169 18.37 -12.93 9.92
CA PHE A 169 18.91 -13.86 10.90
C PHE A 169 19.43 -15.15 10.25
N LEU A 170 18.64 -15.77 9.36
CA LEU A 170 19.02 -16.99 8.65
C LEU A 170 20.31 -16.80 7.86
N ARG A 171 20.44 -15.68 7.16
CA ARG A 171 21.63 -15.36 6.38
C ARG A 171 22.85 -15.09 7.27
N GLU A 172 22.67 -14.36 8.36
CA GLU A 172 23.75 -14.08 9.31
C GLU A 172 24.26 -15.37 9.97
N GLN A 173 23.36 -16.27 10.36
CA GLN A 173 23.75 -17.58 10.90
C GLN A 173 24.45 -18.44 9.86
N PHE A 174 23.97 -18.45 8.63
CA PHE A 174 24.61 -19.18 7.54
C PHE A 174 26.00 -18.64 7.22
N GLU A 175 26.20 -17.32 7.26
CA GLU A 175 27.52 -16.71 7.04
C GLU A 175 28.51 -17.01 8.18
N LYS A 176 28.03 -17.06 9.43
CA LYS A 176 28.86 -17.37 10.61
C LYS A 176 29.21 -18.86 10.73
N ASN A 177 28.21 -19.72 10.60
CA ASN A 177 28.33 -21.14 10.94
C ASN A 177 28.47 -22.03 9.70
N GLY A 178 28.14 -21.53 8.51
CA GLY A 178 28.07 -22.32 7.27
C GLY A 178 26.90 -23.30 7.24
N THR A 179 26.01 -23.26 8.22
CA THR A 179 24.86 -24.15 8.39
C THR A 179 23.58 -23.36 8.53
N ILE A 180 22.48 -23.93 8.04
CA ILE A 180 21.14 -23.33 8.18
C ILE A 180 20.65 -23.70 9.58
N PRO A 181 20.28 -22.73 10.44
CA PRO A 181 19.73 -23.03 11.75
C PRO A 181 18.39 -23.76 11.62
N THR A 182 18.00 -24.47 12.65
CA THR A 182 16.71 -25.15 12.70
C THR A 182 15.57 -24.15 12.92
N ALA A 183 14.33 -24.58 12.67
CA ALA A 183 13.16 -23.78 12.97
C ALA A 183 13.11 -23.36 14.44
N TYR A 184 13.44 -24.28 15.36
CA TYR A 184 13.44 -24.03 16.80
C TYR A 184 14.50 -23.03 17.24
N GLU A 185 15.74 -23.16 16.74
CA GLU A 185 16.81 -22.19 17.02
C GLU A 185 16.45 -20.79 16.49
N THR A 186 15.82 -20.72 15.32
CA THR A 186 15.35 -19.45 14.75
C THR A 186 14.24 -18.83 15.59
N CYS A 187 13.30 -19.64 16.08
CA CYS A 187 12.23 -19.20 16.97
C CYS A 187 12.79 -18.65 18.28
N GLU A 188 13.69 -19.39 18.93
CA GLU A 188 14.34 -18.99 20.20
C GLU A 188 15.13 -17.69 20.03
N ALA A 189 15.96 -17.59 18.99
CA ALA A 189 16.81 -16.42 18.76
C ALA A 189 16.01 -15.16 18.42
N ASN A 190 14.86 -15.29 17.76
CA ASN A 190 14.01 -14.16 17.38
C ASN A 190 12.89 -13.88 18.39
N GLN A 191 12.75 -14.68 19.44
CA GLN A 191 11.63 -14.62 20.41
C GLN A 191 10.27 -14.70 19.71
N ILE A 192 10.14 -15.65 18.77
CA ILE A 192 8.93 -15.89 17.97
C ILE A 192 8.49 -17.32 18.20
N GLU A 193 7.19 -17.56 18.33
CA GLU A 193 6.64 -18.91 18.44
C GLU A 193 6.62 -19.63 17.09
N ILE A 194 6.72 -20.97 17.09
CA ILE A 194 6.72 -21.75 15.85
C ILE A 194 5.44 -21.58 15.01
N GLU A 195 4.33 -21.31 15.69
CA GLU A 195 3.02 -21.02 15.08
C GLU A 195 3.05 -19.69 14.31
N ASP A 196 3.69 -18.67 14.87
CA ASP A 196 3.86 -17.37 14.22
C ASP A 196 4.74 -17.49 12.98
N VAL A 197 5.74 -18.37 12.98
CA VAL A 197 6.54 -18.65 11.77
C VAL A 197 5.68 -19.25 10.67
N GLY A 198 4.73 -20.14 11.01
CA GLY A 198 3.78 -20.69 10.04
C GLY A 198 2.77 -19.66 9.52
N LEU A 199 2.39 -18.68 10.35
CA LEU A 199 1.55 -17.55 9.94
C LEU A 199 2.29 -16.58 9.02
N LEU A 200 3.57 -16.32 9.30
CA LEU A 200 4.43 -15.47 8.47
C LEU A 200 4.79 -16.15 7.16
N PHE A 201 5.12 -17.44 7.19
CA PHE A 201 5.50 -18.23 6.02
C PHE A 201 4.53 -19.39 5.83
N PRO A 202 3.46 -19.23 5.02
CA PRO A 202 2.44 -20.26 4.83
C PRO A 202 2.98 -21.61 4.31
N ASP A 203 4.07 -21.55 3.53
CA ASP A 203 4.78 -22.74 3.02
C ASP A 203 5.70 -23.39 4.08
N GLY A 204 5.73 -22.84 5.29
CA GLY A 204 6.54 -23.29 6.41
C GLY A 204 7.99 -22.81 6.37
N TYR A 205 8.79 -23.29 7.32
CA TYR A 205 10.16 -22.83 7.54
C TYR A 205 11.10 -23.10 6.34
N HIS A 206 11.23 -24.35 5.89
CA HIS A 206 12.19 -24.68 4.82
C HIS A 206 11.73 -24.19 3.43
N ARG A 207 10.44 -24.36 3.10
CA ARG A 207 9.92 -24.00 1.76
C ARG A 207 9.56 -22.53 1.63
N GLY A 208 9.29 -21.84 2.74
CA GLY A 208 9.10 -20.39 2.83
C GLY A 208 10.37 -19.68 3.26
N ALA A 209 10.63 -19.59 4.57
CA ALA A 209 11.68 -18.74 5.15
C ALA A 209 13.08 -19.02 4.58
N VAL A 210 13.53 -20.28 4.60
CA VAL A 210 14.87 -20.69 4.12
C VAL A 210 15.01 -20.47 2.61
N LYS A 211 13.96 -20.79 1.83
CA LYS A 211 13.94 -20.59 0.37
C LYS A 211 14.02 -19.10 0.01
N ILE A 212 13.27 -18.25 0.70
CA ILE A 212 13.27 -16.79 0.52
C ILE A 212 14.64 -16.21 0.93
N ALA A 213 15.28 -16.75 1.96
CA ALA A 213 16.64 -16.39 2.36
C ALA A 213 17.73 -16.84 1.35
N GLY A 214 17.34 -17.57 0.29
CA GLY A 214 18.26 -18.05 -0.75
C GLY A 214 19.18 -19.16 -0.29
N LEU A 215 18.82 -19.85 0.79
CA LEU A 215 19.60 -20.92 1.37
C LEU A 215 19.01 -22.27 0.95
N SER A 216 19.85 -23.29 0.83
CA SER A 216 19.39 -24.66 0.56
C SER A 216 20.16 -25.65 1.40
N ASP A 217 19.44 -26.61 1.98
CA ASP A 217 20.06 -27.81 2.52
C ASP A 217 20.69 -28.55 1.33
N ARG A 218 22.01 -28.69 1.36
CA ARG A 218 22.80 -29.36 0.31
C ARG A 218 22.29 -30.78 0.02
#